data_AF-A0A2G2AJZ2-F1
#
_entry.id   AF-A0A2G2AJZ2-F1
#
_cell.length_a   1.000
_cell.length_b   1.000
_cell.length_c   1.000
_cell.angle_alpha   90.00
_cell.angle_beta   90.00
_cell.angle_gamma   90.00
#
_symmetry.space_group_name_H-M   'P 1'
#
loop_
_entity.id
_entity.type
_entity.pdbx_description
1 polymer ?
#
loop_
_entity_poly.entity_id
_entity_poly.type
_entity_poly.pdbx_seq_one_letter_code
_entity_poly.pdbx_strand_id
1 'polypeptide(L)'
;MIQKYKQKFLIGFIALLVMSIYIFITTWQSSTYKEVHNMYPLEKSANKEASEEFLKAMEYRIYIKQLHPFFDYDSFIMSPLLEKLDYHFKKGKALLPKESVEDVVWWVLFYKEIHGLLVPPRNDNSLAYENLPYKEFKKVHDEVYEMIMRYSDGEVHFKIDEIKSFRFKAMAILVGFYYKEFSNRYSGNTGGEKQDNANRDIEALELLSNIKDSYSMIYTKYIGASKDREAMQRSFLADSIYINADLIAKYTFINNTQVLPSRICYSEGVQFILHNIDELISYVGNHYNHQAKIINTLLFDVEESNKYTVLQILKYRCPNLQPEINHIVSRVEKLNKSRK
;
A
#
# COMPACT_ATOMS: atom_id res chain seq x y z
N MET A 1 24.21 55.24 -23.17
CA MET A 1 22.92 55.00 -23.88
C MET A 1 22.62 53.50 -24.04
N ILE A 2 23.58 52.68 -24.50
CA ILE A 2 23.44 51.22 -24.73
C ILE A 2 22.98 50.42 -23.48
N GLN A 3 23.45 50.78 -22.27
CA GLN A 3 23.10 50.08 -21.02
C GLN A 3 21.62 50.26 -20.62
N LYS A 4 21.03 51.44 -20.87
CA LYS A 4 19.59 51.70 -20.63
C LYS A 4 18.68 50.88 -21.57
N TYR A 5 19.10 50.67 -22.81
CA TYR A 5 18.34 49.85 -23.77
C TYR A 5 18.43 48.35 -23.45
N LYS A 6 19.61 47.86 -23.03
CA LYS A 6 19.77 46.48 -22.54
C LYS A 6 18.91 46.20 -21.31
N GLN A 7 18.80 47.16 -20.38
CA GLN A 7 17.98 47.02 -19.17
C GLN A 7 16.47 47.02 -19.49
N LYS A 8 16.00 47.88 -20.40
CA LYS A 8 14.61 47.86 -20.87
C LYS A 8 14.25 46.57 -21.62
N PHE A 9 15.18 46.06 -22.44
CA PHE A 9 15.00 44.78 -23.14
C PHE A 9 14.95 43.61 -22.16
N LEU A 10 15.84 43.58 -21.17
CA LEU A 10 15.84 42.55 -20.12
C LEU A 10 14.54 42.56 -19.29
N ILE A 11 14.05 43.76 -18.90
CA ILE A 11 12.77 43.89 -18.19
C ILE A 11 11.61 43.40 -19.06
N GLY A 12 11.58 43.77 -20.34
CA GLY A 12 10.56 43.30 -21.28
C GLY A 12 10.58 41.79 -21.46
N PHE A 13 11.77 41.19 -21.53
CA PHE A 13 11.93 39.74 -21.59
C PHE A 13 11.45 39.03 -20.32
N ILE A 14 11.81 39.54 -19.14
CA ILE A 14 11.33 38.99 -17.85
C ILE A 14 9.81 39.08 -17.76
N ALA A 15 9.22 40.23 -18.13
CA ALA A 15 7.78 40.40 -18.12
C ALA A 15 7.06 39.41 -19.05
N LEU A 16 7.61 39.19 -20.26
CA LEU A 16 7.06 38.22 -21.21
C LEU A 16 7.18 36.79 -20.69
N LEU A 17 8.29 36.45 -20.04
CA LEU A 17 8.50 35.15 -19.41
C LEU A 17 7.51 34.91 -18.27
N VAL A 18 7.31 35.88 -17.38
CA VAL A 18 6.33 35.82 -16.29
C VAL A 18 4.92 35.67 -16.84
N MET A 19 4.56 36.44 -17.88
CA MET A 19 3.24 36.36 -18.51
C MET A 19 3.00 35.00 -19.17
N SER A 20 4.02 34.46 -19.86
CA SER A 20 3.95 33.12 -20.46
C SER A 20 3.76 32.03 -19.40
N ILE A 21 4.50 32.10 -18.29
CA ILE A 21 4.34 31.17 -17.16
C ILE A 21 2.94 31.28 -16.57
N TYR A 22 2.42 32.49 -16.36
CA TYR A 22 1.08 32.70 -15.83
C TYR A 22 -0.01 32.09 -16.74
N ILE A 23 0.07 32.32 -18.05
CA ILE A 23 -0.86 31.75 -19.03
C ILE A 23 -0.79 30.23 -19.03
N PHE A 24 0.42 29.67 -18.96
CA PHE A 24 0.62 28.22 -18.88
C PHE A 24 -0.04 27.64 -17.62
N ILE A 25 0.23 28.22 -16.44
CA ILE A 25 -0.34 27.76 -15.16
C ILE A 25 -1.86 27.83 -15.18
N THR A 26 -2.44 28.94 -15.64
CA THR A 26 -3.90 29.11 -15.67
C THR A 26 -4.59 28.14 -16.63
N THR A 27 -4.00 27.91 -17.80
CA THR A 27 -4.49 26.92 -18.77
C THR A 27 -4.43 25.50 -18.20
N TRP A 28 -3.31 25.17 -17.56
CA TRP A 28 -3.09 23.90 -16.90
C TRP A 28 -4.12 23.65 -15.79
N GLN A 29 -4.32 24.64 -14.91
CA GLN A 29 -5.31 24.58 -13.85
C GLN A 29 -6.73 24.38 -14.38
N SER A 30 -7.13 25.15 -15.40
CA SER A 30 -8.46 25.02 -16.01
C SER A 30 -8.67 23.64 -16.66
N SER A 31 -7.63 23.06 -17.26
CA SER A 31 -7.70 21.72 -17.86
C SER A 31 -7.93 20.65 -16.79
N THR A 32 -7.13 20.67 -15.72
CA THR A 32 -7.26 19.72 -14.61
C THR A 32 -8.60 19.85 -13.89
N TYR A 33 -9.07 21.08 -13.65
CA TYR A 33 -10.39 21.32 -13.05
C TYR A 33 -11.49 20.63 -13.87
N LYS A 34 -11.49 20.81 -15.20
CA LYS A 34 -12.47 20.18 -16.10
C LYS A 34 -12.36 18.66 -16.09
N GLU A 35 -11.15 18.12 -16.13
CA GLU A 35 -10.90 16.68 -16.07
C GLU A 35 -11.50 16.06 -14.79
N VAL A 36 -11.16 16.63 -13.63
CA VAL A 36 -11.63 16.16 -12.31
C VAL A 36 -13.15 16.25 -12.19
N HIS A 37 -13.75 17.38 -12.56
CA HIS A 37 -15.21 17.57 -12.45
C HIS A 37 -16.00 16.71 -13.44
N ASN A 38 -15.42 16.39 -14.60
CA ASN A 38 -16.03 15.45 -15.55
C ASN A 38 -15.97 14.00 -15.04
N MET A 39 -14.88 13.60 -14.38
CA MET A 39 -14.76 12.27 -13.76
C MET A 39 -15.70 12.12 -12.55
N TYR A 40 -15.97 13.22 -11.85
CA TYR A 40 -16.66 13.22 -10.56
C TYR A 40 -17.78 14.28 -10.51
N PRO A 41 -18.93 14.02 -11.14
CA PRO A 41 -20.05 14.97 -11.13
C PRO A 41 -20.62 15.15 -9.71
N LEU A 42 -20.48 16.35 -9.16
CA LEU A 42 -20.90 16.72 -7.79
C LEU A 42 -22.40 16.51 -7.55
N GLU A 43 -23.22 16.56 -8.60
CA GLU A 43 -24.67 16.40 -8.52
C GLU A 43 -25.07 14.99 -8.04
N LYS A 44 -24.17 14.02 -8.15
CA LYS A 44 -24.39 12.63 -7.71
C LYS A 44 -23.91 12.36 -6.28
N SER A 45 -23.33 13.35 -5.61
CA SER A 45 -22.82 13.19 -4.25
C SER A 45 -23.91 13.36 -3.18
N ALA A 46 -23.86 12.50 -2.17
CA ALA A 46 -24.68 12.63 -0.97
C ALA A 46 -24.23 13.77 -0.04
N ASN A 47 -22.95 14.17 -0.11
CA ASN A 47 -22.39 15.28 0.66
C ASN A 47 -21.54 16.17 -0.26
N LYS A 48 -22.19 17.19 -0.83
CA LYS A 48 -21.58 18.07 -1.84
C LYS A 48 -20.37 18.83 -1.30
N GLU A 49 -20.43 19.32 -0.06
CA GLU A 49 -19.34 20.09 0.53
C GLU A 49 -18.09 19.23 0.72
N ALA A 50 -18.23 18.02 1.28
CA ALA A 50 -17.12 17.08 1.41
C ALA A 50 -16.57 16.68 0.03
N SER A 51 -17.44 16.53 -0.97
CA SER A 51 -17.02 16.24 -2.34
C SER A 51 -16.25 17.36 -3.01
N GLU A 52 -16.66 18.61 -2.83
CA GLU A 52 -15.92 19.75 -3.37
C GLU A 52 -14.49 19.80 -2.81
N GLU A 53 -14.32 19.54 -1.51
CA GLU A 53 -12.99 19.46 -0.90
C GLU A 53 -12.19 18.26 -1.40
N PHE A 54 -12.83 17.11 -1.63
CA PHE A 54 -12.21 15.95 -2.30
C PHE A 54 -11.75 16.28 -3.73
N LEU A 55 -12.55 16.99 -4.53
CA LEU A 55 -12.18 17.38 -5.89
C LEU A 55 -10.98 18.33 -5.90
N LYS A 56 -10.96 19.33 -5.00
CA LYS A 56 -9.80 20.21 -4.85
C LYS A 56 -8.55 19.43 -4.48
N ALA A 57 -8.65 18.48 -3.54
CA ALA A 57 -7.54 17.59 -3.20
C ALA A 57 -7.09 16.74 -4.42
N MET A 58 -8.02 16.23 -5.22
CA MET A 58 -7.72 15.51 -6.47
C MET A 58 -6.97 16.39 -7.49
N GLU A 59 -7.35 17.66 -7.65
CA GLU A 59 -6.64 18.61 -8.52
C GLU A 59 -5.17 18.76 -8.09
N TYR A 60 -4.92 19.03 -6.81
CA TYR A 60 -3.56 19.10 -6.28
C TYR A 60 -2.80 17.79 -6.41
N ARG A 61 -3.48 16.65 -6.23
CA ARG A 61 -2.87 15.34 -6.43
C ARG A 61 -2.40 15.12 -7.88
N ILE A 62 -3.19 15.60 -8.85
CA ILE A 62 -2.82 15.55 -10.27
C ILE A 62 -1.64 16.48 -10.54
N TYR A 63 -1.65 17.70 -10.00
CA TYR A 63 -0.53 18.64 -10.12
C TYR A 63 0.77 18.04 -9.60
N ILE A 64 0.74 17.48 -8.39
CA ILE A 64 1.88 16.78 -7.78
C ILE A 64 2.34 15.64 -8.69
N LYS A 65 1.42 14.82 -9.21
CA LYS A 65 1.77 13.70 -10.11
C LYS A 65 2.48 14.16 -11.38
N GLN A 66 2.05 15.28 -11.96
CA GLN A 66 2.59 15.80 -13.21
C GLN A 66 3.93 16.52 -13.01
N LEU A 67 4.16 17.08 -11.83
CA LEU A 67 5.43 17.74 -11.48
C LEU A 67 6.49 16.78 -10.93
N HIS A 68 6.09 15.63 -10.38
CA HIS A 68 6.99 14.67 -9.73
C HIS A 68 8.11 14.11 -10.65
N PRO A 69 7.90 13.96 -11.97
CA PRO A 69 9.00 13.66 -12.87
C PRO A 69 10.16 14.66 -12.81
N PHE A 70 9.90 15.90 -12.41
CA PHE A 70 10.87 16.99 -12.39
C PHE A 70 11.38 17.31 -10.97
N PHE A 71 10.53 17.19 -9.96
CA PHE A 71 10.86 17.60 -8.59
C PHE A 71 10.54 16.52 -7.56
N ASP A 72 11.44 16.35 -6.58
CA ASP A 72 11.21 15.46 -5.44
C ASP A 72 10.10 16.00 -4.53
N TYR A 73 9.43 15.11 -3.79
CA TYR A 73 8.29 15.47 -2.95
C TYR A 73 8.65 16.47 -1.84
N ASP A 74 9.86 16.41 -1.28
CA ASP A 74 10.34 17.35 -0.25
C ASP A 74 10.84 18.70 -0.80
N SER A 75 10.78 18.91 -2.12
CA SER A 75 11.26 20.14 -2.73
C SER A 75 10.38 21.35 -2.39
N PHE A 76 10.99 22.54 -2.46
CA PHE A 76 10.28 23.82 -2.26
C PHE A 76 9.15 24.06 -3.29
N ILE A 77 9.19 23.38 -4.43
CA ILE A 77 8.17 23.45 -5.48
C ILE A 77 6.98 22.57 -5.13
N MET A 78 7.22 21.38 -4.57
CA MET A 78 6.18 20.43 -4.17
C MET A 78 5.51 20.82 -2.85
N SER A 79 6.27 21.37 -1.90
CA SER A 79 5.79 21.66 -0.55
C SER A 79 4.46 22.46 -0.52
N PRO A 80 4.29 23.56 -1.27
CA PRO A 80 3.02 24.30 -1.26
C PRO A 80 1.83 23.52 -1.83
N LEU A 81 2.08 22.61 -2.80
CA LEU A 81 1.03 21.77 -3.37
C LEU A 81 0.61 20.67 -2.40
N LEU A 82 1.59 20.10 -1.68
CA LEU A 82 1.35 19.12 -0.62
C LEU A 82 0.57 19.74 0.54
N GLU A 83 0.92 20.96 0.96
CA GLU A 83 0.17 21.70 1.97
C GLU A 83 -1.29 21.94 1.55
N LYS A 84 -1.53 22.25 0.27
CA LYS A 84 -2.89 22.44 -0.25
C LYS A 84 -3.66 21.13 -0.36
N LEU A 85 -3.01 20.05 -0.79
CA LEU A 85 -3.58 18.71 -0.79
C LEU A 85 -4.04 18.34 0.64
N ASP A 86 -3.17 18.53 1.63
CA ASP A 86 -3.45 18.23 3.04
C ASP A 86 -4.54 19.13 3.63
N TYR A 87 -4.53 20.43 3.32
CA TYR A 87 -5.57 21.36 3.72
C TYR A 87 -6.96 20.89 3.25
N HIS A 88 -7.09 20.58 1.95
CA HIS A 88 -8.36 20.14 1.38
C HIS A 88 -8.78 18.75 1.86
N PHE A 89 -7.82 17.83 2.04
CA PHE A 89 -8.08 16.53 2.66
C PHE A 89 -8.64 16.67 4.08
N LYS A 90 -7.97 17.45 4.95
CA LYS A 90 -8.41 17.67 6.34
C LYS A 90 -9.77 18.33 6.43
N LYS A 91 -10.02 19.33 5.58
CA LYS A 91 -11.32 20.02 5.52
C LYS A 91 -12.42 19.08 5.03
N GLY A 92 -12.17 18.30 3.97
CA GLY A 92 -13.10 17.29 3.49
C GLY A 92 -13.40 16.22 4.54
N LYS A 93 -12.37 15.71 5.22
CA LYS A 93 -12.50 14.74 6.33
C LYS A 93 -13.39 15.28 7.46
N ALA A 94 -13.24 16.55 7.83
CA ALA A 94 -14.05 17.16 8.89
C ALA A 94 -15.55 17.29 8.53
N LEU A 95 -15.88 17.24 7.23
CA LEU A 95 -17.25 17.30 6.71
C LEU A 95 -17.91 15.92 6.58
N LEU A 96 -17.15 14.83 6.74
CA LEU A 96 -17.68 13.48 6.66
C LEU A 96 -18.50 13.11 7.91
N PRO A 97 -19.54 12.26 7.77
CA PRO A 97 -20.20 11.65 8.92
C PRO A 97 -19.20 10.93 9.83
N LYS A 98 -19.44 10.91 11.14
CA LYS A 98 -18.48 10.35 12.12
C LYS A 98 -18.22 8.87 11.90
N GLU A 99 -19.23 8.16 11.43
CA GLU A 99 -19.24 6.73 11.08
C GLU A 99 -18.62 6.43 9.71
N SER A 100 -18.32 7.46 8.90
CA SER A 100 -17.74 7.28 7.58
C SER A 100 -16.26 6.94 7.66
N VAL A 101 -15.84 6.04 6.77
CA VAL A 101 -14.44 5.66 6.55
C VAL A 101 -13.95 6.05 5.16
N GLU A 102 -14.65 7.01 4.53
CA GLU A 102 -14.22 7.61 3.26
C GLU A 102 -12.86 8.28 3.38
N ASP A 103 -12.55 8.85 4.55
CA ASP A 103 -11.26 9.49 4.81
C ASP A 103 -10.09 8.51 4.59
N VAL A 104 -10.26 7.23 4.94
CA VAL A 104 -9.25 6.19 4.72
C VAL A 104 -9.01 5.97 3.22
N VAL A 105 -10.10 5.84 2.44
CA VAL A 105 -9.99 5.62 0.99
C VAL A 105 -9.33 6.81 0.30
N TRP A 106 -9.72 8.03 0.70
CA TRP A 106 -9.16 9.27 0.19
C TRP A 106 -7.68 9.41 0.56
N TRP A 107 -7.34 9.12 1.81
CA TRP A 107 -5.97 9.18 2.28
C TRP A 107 -5.07 8.25 1.45
N VAL A 108 -5.48 7.00 1.23
CA VAL A 108 -4.70 6.08 0.39
C VAL A 108 -4.63 6.58 -1.06
N LEU A 109 -5.73 7.10 -1.61
CA LEU A 109 -5.75 7.62 -2.97
C LEU A 109 -4.73 8.76 -3.15
N PHE A 110 -4.69 9.68 -2.21
CA PHE A 110 -3.85 10.87 -2.25
C PHE A 110 -2.39 10.56 -1.91
N TYR A 111 -2.12 9.82 -0.84
CA TYR A 111 -0.80 9.79 -0.21
C TYR A 111 0.03 8.53 -0.46
N LYS A 112 -0.54 7.46 -1.03
CA LYS A 112 0.17 6.17 -1.18
C LYS A 112 1.55 6.24 -1.86
N GLU A 113 1.71 7.08 -2.88
CA GLU A 113 2.99 7.26 -3.59
C GLU A 113 3.91 8.27 -2.86
N ILE A 114 3.32 9.30 -2.24
CA ILE A 114 4.07 10.35 -1.52
C ILE A 114 4.77 9.75 -0.30
N HIS A 115 4.09 8.87 0.43
CA HIS A 115 4.59 8.25 1.65
C HIS A 115 5.19 6.86 1.46
N GLY A 116 5.38 6.42 0.20
CA GLY A 116 6.07 5.16 -0.09
C GLY A 116 5.28 3.88 0.19
N LEU A 117 3.96 3.95 0.38
CA LEU A 117 3.12 2.74 0.49
C LEU A 117 3.02 1.98 -0.85
N LEU A 118 3.21 2.70 -1.96
CA LEU A 118 3.47 2.14 -3.28
C LEU A 118 4.72 2.79 -3.84
N VAL A 119 5.48 2.03 -4.62
CA VAL A 119 6.67 2.53 -5.33
C VAL A 119 6.28 3.73 -6.19
N PRO A 120 6.87 4.92 -5.95
CA PRO A 120 6.56 6.10 -6.73
C PRO A 120 7.13 5.99 -8.17
N PRO A 121 6.54 6.67 -9.16
CA PRO A 121 6.97 6.55 -10.57
C PRO A 121 8.43 6.92 -10.81
N ARG A 122 8.89 7.98 -10.14
CA ARG A 122 10.29 8.28 -9.89
C ARG A 122 10.60 7.69 -8.54
N ASN A 123 11.67 6.90 -8.39
CA ASN A 123 12.11 6.27 -7.13
C ASN A 123 12.59 7.31 -6.10
N ASP A 124 11.79 8.35 -5.90
CA ASP A 124 11.94 9.43 -4.94
C ASP A 124 11.18 9.01 -3.68
N ASN A 125 11.98 8.66 -2.67
CA ASN A 125 11.49 8.25 -1.37
C ASN A 125 11.67 9.37 -0.32
N SER A 126 11.86 10.63 -0.74
CA SER A 126 12.15 11.75 0.17
C SER A 126 11.15 11.89 1.34
N LEU A 127 9.86 11.59 1.09
CA LEU A 127 8.80 11.60 2.11
C LEU A 127 8.27 10.20 2.47
N ALA A 128 8.99 9.14 2.08
CA ALA A 128 8.60 7.77 2.40
C ALA A 128 8.68 7.51 3.91
N TYR A 129 7.69 6.82 4.45
CA TYR A 129 7.63 6.57 5.89
C TYR A 129 8.80 5.72 6.40
N GLU A 130 9.33 4.81 5.59
CA GLU A 130 10.50 3.98 5.95
C GLU A 130 11.75 4.80 6.29
N ASN A 131 11.84 6.05 5.84
CA ASN A 131 12.94 6.95 6.18
C ASN A 131 12.78 7.62 7.55
N LEU A 132 11.63 7.47 8.21
CA LEU A 132 11.40 8.01 9.54
C LEU A 132 12.23 7.26 10.60
N PRO A 133 12.71 7.95 11.64
CA PRO A 133 13.25 7.28 12.82
C PRO A 133 12.23 6.29 13.42
N TYR A 134 12.70 5.16 13.95
CA TYR A 134 11.81 4.06 14.40
C TYR A 134 10.67 4.50 15.34
N LYS A 135 10.90 5.51 16.19
CA LYS A 135 9.86 6.05 17.10
C LYS A 135 8.74 6.78 16.36
N GLU A 136 9.08 7.50 15.30
CA GLU A 136 8.12 8.22 14.47
C GLU A 136 7.45 7.25 13.50
N PHE A 137 8.22 6.33 12.90
CA PHE A 137 7.69 5.23 12.10
C PHE A 137 6.65 4.43 12.88
N LYS A 138 6.93 4.05 14.14
CA LYS A 138 5.98 3.29 14.98
C LYS A 138 4.63 4.01 15.10
N LYS A 139 4.62 5.34 15.30
CA LYS A 139 3.37 6.11 15.39
C LYS A 139 2.57 6.06 14.10
N VAL A 140 3.23 6.32 12.96
CA VAL A 140 2.59 6.26 11.65
C VAL A 140 2.07 4.85 11.36
N HIS A 141 2.84 3.84 11.73
CA HIS A 141 2.46 2.45 11.57
C HIS A 141 1.26 2.07 12.47
N ASP A 142 1.14 2.65 13.66
CA ASP A 142 -0.05 2.54 14.51
C ASP A 142 -1.25 3.28 13.90
N GLU A 143 -1.05 4.45 13.30
CA GLU A 143 -2.12 5.15 12.57
C GLU A 143 -2.62 4.34 11.37
N VAL A 144 -1.73 3.65 10.66
CA VAL A 144 -2.11 2.71 9.58
C VAL A 144 -2.91 1.53 10.12
N TYR A 145 -2.51 0.95 11.27
CA TYR A 145 -3.31 -0.09 11.93
C TYR A 145 -4.73 0.41 12.21
N GLU A 146 -4.87 1.57 12.85
CA GLU A 146 -6.17 2.15 13.20
C GLU A 146 -7.02 2.46 11.96
N MET A 147 -6.39 2.90 10.86
CA MET A 147 -7.07 3.06 9.57
C MET A 147 -7.61 1.73 9.05
N ILE A 148 -6.83 0.64 9.12
CA ILE A 148 -7.24 -0.69 8.67
C ILE A 148 -8.41 -1.21 9.50
N MET A 149 -8.33 -1.10 10.83
CA MET A 149 -9.38 -1.55 11.75
C MET A 149 -10.68 -0.76 11.56
N ARG A 150 -10.61 0.58 11.54
CA ARG A 150 -11.79 1.42 11.28
C ARG A 150 -12.41 1.07 9.94
N TYR A 151 -11.59 0.88 8.90
CA TYR A 151 -12.09 0.67 7.55
C TYR A 151 -12.91 -0.62 7.41
N SER A 152 -12.56 -1.71 8.11
CA SER A 152 -13.34 -2.95 8.07
C SER A 152 -14.77 -2.79 8.61
N ASP A 153 -14.97 -1.92 9.59
CA ASP A 153 -16.24 -1.75 10.29
C ASP A 153 -17.09 -0.60 9.74
N GLY A 154 -16.47 0.32 8.99
CA GLY A 154 -17.14 1.51 8.49
C GLY A 154 -17.82 1.35 7.12
N GLU A 155 -18.58 2.39 6.76
CA GLU A 155 -19.23 2.51 5.47
C GLU A 155 -18.61 3.60 4.58
N VAL A 156 -18.56 3.31 3.29
CA VAL A 156 -18.13 4.24 2.24
C VAL A 156 -19.35 4.60 1.41
N HIS A 157 -19.88 5.81 1.60
CA HIS A 157 -21.12 6.29 1.00
C HIS A 157 -20.91 6.92 -0.39
N PHE A 158 -19.68 7.29 -0.73
CA PHE A 158 -19.32 7.90 -2.01
C PHE A 158 -19.65 6.97 -3.18
N LYS A 159 -20.64 7.38 -3.99
CA LYS A 159 -21.14 6.65 -5.17
C LYS A 159 -20.43 7.09 -6.45
N ILE A 160 -19.11 7.11 -6.40
CA ILE A 160 -18.26 7.37 -7.56
C ILE A 160 -17.66 6.04 -8.00
N ASP A 161 -17.82 5.68 -9.28
CA ASP A 161 -17.41 4.37 -9.81
C ASP A 161 -15.91 4.10 -9.60
N GLU A 162 -15.07 5.12 -9.77
CA GLU A 162 -13.64 4.98 -9.52
C GLU A 162 -13.34 4.69 -8.05
N ILE A 163 -13.92 5.46 -7.12
CA ILE A 163 -13.80 5.21 -5.68
C ILE A 163 -14.31 3.82 -5.33
N LYS A 164 -15.51 3.45 -5.83
CA LYS A 164 -16.12 2.13 -5.63
C LYS A 164 -15.18 1.01 -6.07
N SER A 165 -14.53 1.15 -7.22
CA SER A 165 -13.57 0.17 -7.72
C SER A 165 -12.22 0.17 -7.00
N PHE A 166 -11.87 1.26 -6.33
CA PHE A 166 -10.60 1.42 -5.61
C PHE A 166 -10.68 0.94 -4.16
N ARG A 167 -11.88 0.75 -3.58
CA ARG A 167 -12.10 0.41 -2.16
C ARG A 167 -11.26 -0.78 -1.68
N PHE A 168 -11.28 -1.89 -2.41
CA PHE A 168 -10.49 -3.07 -2.03
C PHE A 168 -8.99 -2.82 -2.20
N LYS A 169 -8.59 -2.14 -3.28
CA LYS A 169 -7.19 -1.77 -3.52
C LYS A 169 -6.63 -0.87 -2.41
N ALA A 170 -7.44 0.04 -1.87
CA ALA A 170 -7.04 0.87 -0.75
C ALA A 170 -6.66 0.03 0.48
N MET A 171 -7.48 -0.97 0.81
CA MET A 171 -7.18 -1.92 1.89
C MET A 171 -5.92 -2.73 1.60
N ALA A 172 -5.78 -3.27 0.39
CA ALA A 172 -4.61 -4.06 0.00
C ALA A 172 -3.31 -3.25 0.12
N ILE A 173 -3.33 -1.95 -0.22
CA ILE A 173 -2.17 -1.06 -0.05
C ILE A 173 -1.83 -0.86 1.43
N LEU A 174 -2.82 -0.57 2.28
CA LEU A 174 -2.59 -0.38 3.71
C LEU A 174 -2.06 -1.65 4.38
N VAL A 175 -2.71 -2.79 4.13
CA VAL A 175 -2.30 -4.09 4.67
C VAL A 175 -0.91 -4.47 4.15
N GLY A 176 -0.66 -4.29 2.86
CA GLY A 176 0.63 -4.52 2.21
C GLY A 176 1.77 -3.75 2.87
N PHE A 177 1.56 -2.46 3.12
CA PHE A 177 2.53 -1.64 3.86
C PHE A 177 2.71 -2.14 5.30
N TYR A 178 1.61 -2.38 6.01
CA TYR A 178 1.63 -2.76 7.42
C TYR A 178 2.44 -4.04 7.70
N TYR A 179 2.20 -5.12 6.94
CA TYR A 179 2.89 -6.37 7.24
C TYR A 179 4.35 -6.37 6.74
N LYS A 180 4.66 -5.69 5.62
CA LYS A 180 6.02 -5.68 5.06
C LYS A 180 6.97 -4.84 5.91
N GLU A 181 6.48 -3.70 6.37
CA GLU A 181 7.29 -2.74 7.11
C GLU A 181 7.19 -2.91 8.63
N PHE A 182 6.58 -4.00 9.10
CA PHE A 182 6.34 -4.23 10.54
C PHE A 182 7.63 -4.21 11.37
N SER A 183 8.73 -4.74 10.85
CA SER A 183 10.03 -4.76 11.55
C SER A 183 10.63 -3.36 11.73
N ASN A 184 10.27 -2.39 10.88
CA ASN A 184 10.77 -1.01 10.98
C ASN A 184 10.24 -0.26 12.22
N ARG A 185 9.24 -0.80 12.90
CA ARG A 185 8.77 -0.32 14.22
C ARG A 185 9.81 -0.47 15.34
N TYR A 186 10.84 -1.29 15.12
CA TYR A 186 11.82 -1.66 16.14
C TYR A 186 13.18 -1.00 15.87
N SER A 187 13.88 -0.68 16.95
CA SER A 187 15.29 -0.29 16.85
C SER A 187 16.16 -1.49 16.48
N GLY A 188 17.20 -1.25 15.71
CA GLY A 188 18.21 -2.25 15.35
C GLY A 188 19.23 -1.66 14.39
N ASN A 189 20.46 -2.14 14.44
CA ASN A 189 21.56 -1.73 13.55
C ASN A 189 21.48 -2.44 12.19
N THR A 190 20.81 -3.59 12.15
CA THR A 190 20.60 -4.38 10.92
C THR A 190 19.13 -4.76 10.75
N GLY A 191 18.73 -5.11 9.52
CA GLY A 191 17.38 -5.64 9.26
C GLY A 191 17.08 -6.93 10.03
N GLY A 192 18.10 -7.77 10.26
CA GLY A 192 17.98 -8.99 11.06
C GLY A 192 17.66 -8.69 12.53
N GLU A 193 18.36 -7.74 13.15
CA GLU A 193 18.08 -7.34 14.54
C GLU A 193 16.66 -6.79 14.72
N LYS A 194 16.20 -5.95 13.77
CA LYS A 194 14.84 -5.45 13.76
C LYS A 194 13.81 -6.58 13.67
N GLN A 195 14.05 -7.56 12.79
CA GLN A 195 13.18 -8.72 12.63
C GLN A 195 13.14 -9.60 13.88
N ASP A 196 14.28 -9.83 14.52
CA ASP A 196 14.36 -10.60 15.77
C ASP A 196 13.59 -9.92 16.90
N ASN A 197 13.72 -8.59 17.02
CA ASN A 197 12.94 -7.80 17.97
C ASN A 197 11.44 -7.90 17.67
N ALA A 198 11.04 -7.79 16.40
CA ALA A 198 9.66 -7.97 15.97
C ALA A 198 9.13 -9.40 16.22
N ASN A 199 9.98 -10.42 16.17
CA ASN A 199 9.60 -11.81 16.42
C ASN A 199 9.45 -12.13 17.91
N ARG A 200 10.06 -11.34 18.79
CA ARG A 200 9.93 -11.45 20.25
C ARG A 200 8.73 -10.71 20.81
N ASP A 201 8.16 -9.79 20.03
CA ASP A 201 6.95 -9.07 20.44
C ASP A 201 5.73 -10.00 20.38
N ILE A 202 5.14 -10.26 21.55
CA ILE A 202 3.95 -11.10 21.69
C ILE A 202 2.72 -10.35 21.13
N GLU A 203 2.67 -9.02 21.28
CA GLU A 203 1.54 -8.20 20.78
C GLU A 203 1.48 -8.22 19.25
N ALA A 204 2.62 -8.36 18.57
CA ALA A 204 2.68 -8.48 17.12
C ALA A 204 1.83 -9.63 16.55
N LEU A 205 1.67 -10.73 17.28
CA LEU A 205 0.79 -11.83 16.86
C LEU A 205 -0.68 -11.40 16.81
N GLU A 206 -1.14 -10.69 17.84
CA GLU A 206 -2.51 -10.20 17.91
C GLU A 206 -2.77 -9.16 16.83
N LEU A 207 -1.87 -8.19 16.67
CA LEU A 207 -1.99 -7.14 15.65
C LEU A 207 -2.07 -7.73 14.24
N LEU A 208 -1.18 -8.66 13.88
CA LEU A 208 -1.20 -9.30 12.56
C LEU A 208 -2.44 -10.20 12.36
N SER A 209 -2.93 -10.84 13.43
CA SER A 209 -4.19 -11.61 13.36
C SER A 209 -5.39 -10.70 13.09
N ASN A 210 -5.49 -9.57 13.79
CA ASN A 210 -6.57 -8.60 13.57
C ASN A 210 -6.53 -8.05 12.14
N ILE A 211 -5.35 -7.72 11.62
CA ILE A 211 -5.16 -7.29 10.22
C ILE A 211 -5.65 -8.35 9.23
N LYS A 212 -5.30 -9.62 9.45
CA LYS A 212 -5.74 -10.76 8.61
C LYS A 212 -7.27 -10.85 8.57
N ASP A 213 -7.92 -10.72 9.72
CA ASP A 213 -9.37 -10.82 9.84
C ASP A 213 -10.07 -9.63 9.15
N SER A 214 -9.63 -8.40 9.44
CA SER A 214 -10.14 -7.19 8.77
C SER A 214 -9.93 -7.23 7.26
N TYR A 215 -8.78 -7.74 6.78
CA TYR A 215 -8.53 -7.84 5.35
C TYR A 215 -9.48 -8.82 4.65
N SER A 216 -9.78 -9.94 5.29
CA SER A 216 -10.74 -10.94 4.79
C SER A 216 -12.17 -10.40 4.76
N MET A 217 -12.57 -9.62 5.76
CA MET A 217 -13.86 -8.91 5.78
C MET A 217 -13.98 -7.94 4.59
N ILE A 218 -12.96 -7.10 4.39
CA ILE A 218 -12.95 -6.13 3.29
C ILE A 218 -12.88 -6.80 1.92
N TYR A 219 -12.13 -7.90 1.79
CA TYR A 219 -12.13 -8.73 0.58
C TYR A 219 -13.55 -9.14 0.22
N THR A 220 -14.29 -9.73 1.17
CA THR A 220 -15.67 -10.16 0.96
C THR A 220 -16.59 -8.99 0.59
N LYS A 221 -16.41 -7.83 1.24
CA LYS A 221 -17.22 -6.63 1.03
C LYS A 221 -17.00 -5.97 -0.34
N TYR A 222 -15.75 -5.89 -0.81
CA TYR A 222 -15.40 -4.98 -1.92
C TYR A 222 -14.73 -5.63 -3.13
N ILE A 223 -14.29 -6.90 -3.08
CA ILE A 223 -13.60 -7.51 -4.23
C ILE A 223 -14.46 -7.53 -5.49
N GLY A 224 -15.77 -7.78 -5.34
CA GLY A 224 -16.71 -7.87 -6.47
C GLY A 224 -16.87 -6.58 -7.28
N ALA A 225 -16.55 -5.43 -6.69
CA ALA A 225 -16.61 -4.12 -7.35
C ALA A 225 -15.27 -3.66 -7.95
N SER A 226 -14.19 -4.43 -7.77
CA SER A 226 -12.85 -4.06 -8.23
C SER A 226 -12.73 -4.16 -9.76
N LYS A 227 -12.15 -3.15 -10.41
CA LYS A 227 -11.91 -3.14 -11.87
C LYS A 227 -11.02 -4.31 -12.32
N ASP A 228 -9.95 -4.58 -11.56
CA ASP A 228 -9.00 -5.66 -11.84
C ASP A 228 -9.22 -6.86 -10.89
N ARG A 229 -10.47 -7.33 -10.80
CA ARG A 229 -10.90 -8.33 -9.80
C ARG A 229 -9.93 -9.52 -9.67
N GLU A 230 -9.60 -10.19 -10.77
CA GLU A 230 -8.74 -11.38 -10.72
C GLU A 230 -7.32 -11.06 -10.22
N ALA A 231 -6.75 -9.94 -10.65
CA ALA A 231 -5.44 -9.51 -10.17
C ALA A 231 -5.50 -9.19 -8.68
N MET A 232 -6.55 -8.50 -8.23
CA MET A 232 -6.76 -8.19 -6.82
C MET A 232 -6.98 -9.45 -5.97
N GLN A 233 -7.66 -10.47 -6.51
CA GLN A 233 -7.82 -11.77 -5.83
C GLN A 233 -6.47 -12.46 -5.62
N ARG A 234 -5.61 -12.50 -6.65
CA ARG A 234 -4.26 -13.07 -6.51
C ARG A 234 -3.40 -12.31 -5.51
N SER A 235 -3.47 -10.99 -5.50
CA SER A 235 -2.78 -10.16 -4.49
C SER A 235 -3.29 -10.48 -3.08
N PHE A 236 -4.60 -10.57 -2.88
CA PHE A 236 -5.20 -10.97 -1.60
C PHE A 236 -4.70 -12.33 -1.12
N LEU A 237 -4.69 -13.34 -2.00
CA LEU A 237 -4.20 -14.68 -1.68
C LEU A 237 -2.72 -14.63 -1.28
N ALA A 238 -1.90 -13.90 -2.03
CA ALA A 238 -0.47 -13.80 -1.76
C ALA A 238 -0.18 -13.12 -0.42
N ASP A 239 -0.83 -11.98 -0.16
CA ASP A 239 -0.72 -11.24 1.10
C ASP A 239 -1.24 -12.08 2.28
N SER A 240 -2.35 -12.79 2.12
CA SER A 240 -2.92 -13.64 3.18
C SER A 240 -2.03 -14.83 3.50
N ILE A 241 -1.41 -15.47 2.49
CA ILE A 241 -0.42 -16.53 2.70
C ILE A 241 0.79 -15.97 3.44
N TYR A 242 1.27 -14.78 3.05
CA TYR A 242 2.39 -14.12 3.73
C TYR A 242 2.09 -13.91 5.22
N ILE A 243 0.95 -13.30 5.54
CA ILE A 243 0.57 -12.96 6.92
C ILE A 243 0.43 -14.23 7.76
N ASN A 244 -0.26 -15.26 7.24
CA ASN A 244 -0.41 -16.53 7.95
C ASN A 244 0.94 -17.22 8.20
N ALA A 245 1.84 -17.22 7.21
CA ALA A 245 3.17 -17.77 7.36
C ALA A 245 4.00 -17.00 8.41
N ASP A 246 3.85 -15.68 8.47
CA ASP A 246 4.52 -14.84 9.45
C ASP A 246 4.03 -15.08 10.88
N LEU A 247 2.71 -15.22 11.08
CA LEU A 247 2.11 -15.62 12.36
C LEU A 247 2.66 -16.97 12.85
N ILE A 248 2.75 -17.96 11.96
CA ILE A 248 3.31 -19.28 12.28
C ILE A 248 4.79 -19.17 12.66
N ALA A 249 5.57 -18.39 11.92
CA ALA A 249 6.99 -18.18 12.18
C ALA A 249 7.22 -17.55 13.56
N LYS A 250 6.48 -16.47 13.88
CA LYS A 250 6.52 -15.80 15.17
C LYS A 250 6.09 -16.72 16.32
N TYR A 251 4.99 -17.45 16.16
CA TYR A 251 4.57 -18.44 17.17
C TYR A 251 5.67 -19.48 17.44
N THR A 252 6.30 -19.96 16.38
CA THR A 252 7.38 -20.95 16.45
C THR A 252 8.61 -20.38 17.16
N PHE A 253 8.95 -19.12 16.90
CA PHE A 253 10.05 -18.41 17.53
C PHE A 253 9.82 -18.21 19.03
N ILE A 254 8.63 -17.73 19.42
CA ILE A 254 8.28 -17.44 20.82
C ILE A 254 8.23 -18.71 21.67
N ASN A 255 7.61 -19.77 21.16
CA ASN A 255 7.37 -20.99 21.95
C ASN A 255 8.55 -21.98 21.91
N ASN A 256 9.51 -21.81 20.99
CA ASN A 256 10.71 -22.64 20.83
C ASN A 256 10.44 -24.17 20.85
N THR A 257 9.28 -24.61 20.35
CA THR A 257 8.86 -26.02 20.40
C THR A 257 9.36 -26.80 19.19
N GLN A 258 10.02 -27.96 19.40
CA GLN A 258 10.49 -28.83 18.31
C GLN A 258 9.34 -29.38 17.45
N VAL A 259 8.17 -29.64 18.05
CA VAL A 259 6.95 -30.06 17.37
C VAL A 259 5.86 -29.04 17.67
N LEU A 260 5.14 -28.58 16.63
CA LEU A 260 4.03 -27.66 16.82
C LEU A 260 2.79 -28.41 17.33
N PRO A 261 2.03 -27.83 18.28
CA PRO A 261 0.79 -28.44 18.74
C PRO A 261 -0.20 -28.68 17.59
N SER A 262 -1.01 -29.75 17.67
CA SER A 262 -2.03 -30.06 16.63
C SER A 262 -2.93 -28.87 16.32
N ARG A 263 -3.32 -28.07 17.33
CA ARG A 263 -4.12 -26.85 17.12
C ARG A 263 -3.48 -25.81 16.19
N ILE A 264 -2.14 -25.78 16.10
CA ILE A 264 -1.40 -24.89 15.20
C ILE A 264 -1.28 -25.52 13.82
N CYS A 265 -0.92 -26.80 13.74
CA CYS A 265 -0.82 -27.52 12.47
C CYS A 265 -2.16 -27.54 11.72
N TYR A 266 -3.27 -27.71 12.42
CA TYR A 266 -4.62 -27.68 11.83
C TYR A 266 -5.32 -26.33 11.99
N SER A 267 -4.57 -25.26 12.23
CA SER A 267 -5.15 -23.91 12.29
C SER A 267 -5.69 -23.50 10.93
N GLU A 268 -6.70 -22.62 10.94
CA GLU A 268 -7.26 -22.01 9.74
C GLU A 268 -6.16 -21.42 8.83
N GLY A 269 -5.16 -20.77 9.42
CA GLY A 269 -4.05 -20.17 8.67
C GLY A 269 -3.20 -21.18 7.91
N VAL A 270 -2.88 -22.33 8.52
CA VAL A 270 -2.16 -23.40 7.82
C VAL A 270 -3.02 -23.99 6.71
N GLN A 271 -4.30 -24.26 6.99
CA GLN A 271 -5.22 -24.80 5.99
C GLN A 271 -5.41 -23.84 4.81
N PHE A 272 -5.50 -22.53 5.09
CA PHE A 272 -5.56 -21.50 4.06
C PHE A 272 -4.32 -21.51 3.16
N ILE A 273 -3.11 -21.63 3.74
CA ILE A 273 -1.87 -21.73 2.97
C ILE A 273 -1.91 -22.97 2.07
N LEU A 274 -2.16 -24.15 2.64
CA LEU A 274 -2.14 -25.42 1.91
C LEU A 274 -3.17 -25.45 0.77
N HIS A 275 -4.34 -24.86 0.98
CA HIS A 275 -5.41 -24.83 -0.03
C HIS A 275 -5.11 -23.88 -1.21
N ASN A 276 -4.48 -22.73 -0.95
CA ASN A 276 -4.38 -21.66 -1.95
C ASN A 276 -3.00 -21.54 -2.61
N ILE A 277 -1.93 -22.11 -2.02
CA ILE A 277 -0.56 -21.88 -2.49
C ILE A 277 -0.30 -22.48 -3.88
N ASP A 278 -0.94 -23.61 -4.21
CA ASP A 278 -0.76 -24.29 -5.49
C ASP A 278 -1.30 -23.47 -6.68
N GLU A 279 -2.34 -22.67 -6.47
CA GLU A 279 -2.85 -21.73 -7.46
C GLU A 279 -1.78 -20.68 -7.80
N LEU A 280 -1.18 -20.08 -6.78
CA LEU A 280 -0.17 -19.04 -6.95
C LEU A 280 1.13 -19.59 -7.57
N ILE A 281 1.57 -20.79 -7.17
CA ILE A 281 2.72 -21.46 -7.79
C ILE A 281 2.46 -21.67 -9.29
N SER A 282 1.27 -22.14 -9.64
CA SER A 282 0.91 -22.37 -11.05
C SER A 282 0.84 -21.07 -11.84
N TYR A 283 0.26 -20.01 -11.26
CA TYR A 283 0.22 -18.69 -11.86
C TYR A 283 1.63 -18.16 -12.14
N VAL A 284 2.51 -18.18 -11.13
CA VAL A 284 3.89 -17.72 -11.25
C VAL A 284 4.66 -18.59 -12.26
N GLY A 285 4.48 -19.90 -12.26
CA GLY A 285 5.13 -20.79 -13.24
C GLY A 285 4.76 -20.50 -14.69
N ASN A 286 3.54 -20.01 -14.94
CA ASN A 286 3.01 -19.80 -16.29
C ASN A 286 3.06 -18.33 -16.76
N HIS A 287 3.42 -17.37 -15.91
CA HIS A 287 3.39 -15.94 -16.22
C HIS A 287 4.68 -15.21 -15.86
N TYR A 288 5.07 -14.25 -16.69
CA TYR A 288 6.30 -13.43 -16.53
C TYR A 288 6.01 -11.93 -16.35
N ASN A 289 4.75 -11.57 -16.07
CA ASN A 289 4.35 -10.19 -15.85
C ASN A 289 4.81 -9.66 -14.47
N HIS A 290 4.62 -8.36 -14.25
CA HIS A 290 5.03 -7.69 -13.01
C HIS A 290 4.40 -8.30 -11.74
N GLN A 291 3.11 -8.66 -11.79
CA GLN A 291 2.43 -9.29 -10.65
C GLN A 291 3.04 -10.66 -10.31
N ALA A 292 3.32 -11.50 -11.31
CA ALA A 292 3.96 -12.80 -11.11
C ALA A 292 5.38 -12.68 -10.52
N LYS A 293 6.13 -11.64 -10.89
CA LYS A 293 7.44 -11.34 -10.29
C LYS A 293 7.30 -10.95 -8.81
N ILE A 294 6.37 -10.05 -8.49
CA ILE A 294 6.11 -9.66 -7.09
C ILE A 294 5.72 -10.87 -6.24
N ILE A 295 4.79 -11.70 -6.70
CA ILE A 295 4.35 -12.89 -5.95
C ILE A 295 5.51 -13.88 -5.76
N ASN A 296 6.36 -14.06 -6.78
CA ASN A 296 7.54 -14.90 -6.68
C ASN A 296 8.49 -14.41 -5.59
N THR A 297 8.92 -13.14 -5.65
CA THR A 297 9.80 -12.53 -4.64
C THR A 297 9.18 -12.57 -3.24
N LEU A 298 7.87 -12.35 -3.14
CA LEU A 298 7.17 -12.33 -1.85
C LEU A 298 7.13 -13.72 -1.17
N LEU A 299 6.86 -14.78 -1.93
CA LEU A 299 6.48 -16.09 -1.36
C LEU A 299 7.42 -17.26 -1.71
N PHE A 300 8.00 -17.26 -2.90
CA PHE A 300 8.59 -18.47 -3.49
C PHE A 300 10.08 -18.38 -3.78
N ASP A 301 10.63 -17.16 -3.88
CA ASP A 301 12.06 -16.96 -4.09
C ASP A 301 12.82 -17.45 -2.85
N VAL A 302 13.63 -18.50 -3.03
CA VAL A 302 14.35 -19.12 -1.92
C VAL A 302 15.54 -18.30 -1.42
N GLU A 303 16.01 -17.33 -2.21
CA GLU A 303 17.12 -16.44 -1.85
C GLU A 303 16.59 -15.17 -1.18
N GLU A 304 15.42 -14.68 -1.59
CA GLU A 304 14.83 -13.43 -1.11
C GLU A 304 13.70 -13.60 -0.08
N SER A 305 12.97 -14.72 -0.09
CA SER A 305 11.80 -14.94 0.79
C SER A 305 12.07 -15.90 1.94
N ASN A 306 11.82 -15.43 3.17
CA ASN A 306 11.80 -16.29 4.35
C ASN A 306 10.54 -17.17 4.45
N LYS A 307 9.56 -17.04 3.54
CA LYS A 307 8.31 -17.81 3.60
C LYS A 307 8.48 -19.25 3.11
N TYR A 308 9.44 -19.50 2.23
CA TYR A 308 9.88 -20.87 1.93
C TYR A 308 10.38 -21.58 3.20
N THR A 309 11.11 -20.87 4.08
CA THR A 309 11.55 -21.40 5.37
C THR A 309 10.38 -21.79 6.27
N VAL A 310 9.25 -21.06 6.21
CA VAL A 310 8.04 -21.43 6.97
C VAL A 310 7.43 -22.74 6.47
N LEU A 311 7.40 -22.98 5.15
CA LEU A 311 6.97 -24.27 4.60
C LEU A 311 7.88 -25.40 5.10
N GLN A 312 9.20 -25.17 5.17
CA GLN A 312 10.12 -26.13 5.76
C GLN A 312 9.85 -26.33 7.26
N ILE A 313 9.61 -25.27 8.03
CA ILE A 313 9.22 -25.37 9.46
C ILE A 313 7.98 -26.23 9.61
N LEU A 314 6.93 -26.00 8.81
CA LEU A 314 5.72 -26.82 8.85
C LEU A 314 6.01 -28.28 8.49
N LYS A 315 6.84 -28.53 7.47
CA LYS A 315 7.27 -29.89 7.08
C LYS A 315 7.90 -30.66 8.24
N TYR A 316 8.78 -30.01 9.00
CA TYR A 316 9.50 -30.64 10.10
C TYR A 316 8.70 -30.70 11.40
N ARG A 317 7.92 -29.65 11.70
CA ARG A 317 7.24 -29.48 12.99
C ARG A 317 5.76 -29.92 12.99
N CYS A 318 5.18 -30.24 11.82
CA CYS A 318 3.84 -30.80 11.67
C CYS A 318 3.87 -32.13 10.87
N PRO A 319 4.30 -33.26 11.48
CA PRO A 319 4.51 -34.54 10.77
C PRO A 319 3.28 -35.03 9.99
N ASN A 320 2.07 -34.77 10.50
CA ASN A 320 0.84 -35.22 9.86
C ASN A 320 0.52 -34.52 8.53
N LEU A 321 1.14 -33.36 8.27
CA LEU A 321 0.96 -32.57 7.03
C LEU A 321 2.12 -32.78 6.05
N GLN A 322 3.08 -33.63 6.41
CA GLN A 322 4.30 -33.83 5.64
C GLN A 322 4.06 -34.24 4.18
N PRO A 323 3.08 -35.10 3.82
CA PRO A 323 2.81 -35.43 2.42
C PRO A 323 2.41 -34.21 1.59
N GLU A 324 1.48 -33.39 2.08
CA GLU A 324 0.97 -32.20 1.40
C GLU A 324 2.06 -31.12 1.29
N ILE A 325 2.80 -30.89 2.36
CA ILE A 325 3.88 -29.90 2.38
C ILE A 325 5.04 -30.34 1.48
N ASN A 326 5.38 -31.64 1.43
CA ASN A 326 6.41 -32.15 0.53
C ASN A 326 6.05 -31.89 -0.94
N HIS A 327 4.79 -32.08 -1.31
CA HIS A 327 4.31 -31.75 -2.65
C HIS A 327 4.56 -30.27 -2.97
N ILE A 328 4.12 -29.36 -2.10
CA ILE A 328 4.28 -27.91 -2.28
C ILE A 328 5.76 -27.52 -2.37
N VAL A 329 6.59 -27.96 -1.42
CA VAL A 329 8.03 -27.69 -1.39
C VAL A 329 8.70 -28.12 -2.69
N SER A 330 8.39 -29.32 -3.19
CA SER A 330 8.97 -29.83 -4.44
C SER A 330 8.61 -28.95 -5.65
N ARG A 331 7.40 -28.39 -5.69
CA ARG A 331 6.96 -27.48 -6.74
C ARG A 331 7.67 -26.13 -6.66
N VAL A 332 7.85 -25.58 -5.46
CA VAL A 332 8.60 -24.33 -5.24
C VAL A 332 10.07 -24.51 -5.66
N GLU A 333 10.71 -25.61 -5.31
CA GLU A 333 12.08 -25.91 -5.75
C GLU A 333 12.18 -26.03 -7.28
N LYS A 334 11.21 -26.70 -7.92
CA LYS A 334 11.15 -26.79 -9.38
C LYS A 334 10.98 -25.41 -10.03
N LEU A 335 10.12 -24.56 -9.47
CA LEU A 335 9.90 -23.20 -9.94
C LEU A 335 11.20 -22.39 -9.90
N ASN A 336 11.94 -22.43 -8.78
CA ASN A 336 13.21 -21.71 -8.62
C ASN A 336 14.29 -22.22 -9.59
N LYS A 337 14.37 -23.54 -9.84
CA LYS A 337 15.29 -24.10 -10.84
C LYS A 337 14.97 -23.67 -12.27
N SER A 338 13.69 -23.50 -12.61
CA SER A 338 13.27 -23.09 -13.95
C SER A 338 13.46 -21.61 -14.26
N ARG A 339 13.75 -20.80 -13.24
CA ARG A 339 13.85 -19.33 -13.34
C ARG A 339 15.28 -18.79 -13.12
N LYS A 340 16.22 -19.66 -12.75
CA LYS A 340 17.67 -19.41 -12.87
C LYS A 340 18.09 -19.66 -14.30
#